data_AF-A0A7Z9ZNI9-F1
#
_entry.id   AF-A0A7Z9ZNI9-F1
#
_cell.length_a   1.000
_cell.length_b   1.000
_cell.length_c   1.000
_cell.angle_alpha   90.00
_cell.angle_beta   90.00
_cell.angle_gamma   90.00
#
_symmetry.space_group_name_H-M   'P 1'
#
loop_
_entity.id
_entity.type
_entity.pdbx_description
1 polymer ?
#
loop_
_entity_poly.entity_id
_entity_poly.type
_entity_poly.pdbx_seq_one_letter_code
_entity_poly.pdbx_strand_id
1 'polypeptide(L)'
;MSKITEEVKNKNKVVKKILAIKKVSEVAEVKEIKNSSTDSDVVTEIREKKFDLTDPRTLRDFLKLHRIWTKKKFGQNFLQCRESLERIVELGELSPGEIVVEVGPGHGVLTRELLQEGVIVHAVEIDPDVLPALSASTQQWKKNLTVDNCHVLNFNPPKGKYKFIANIPYHLTSPILRKFLIDTENKPTKLVMLVQKEVAEKIACNPEKDSLLSIMVKTFGTPSYAFTVTADKFFPAPKVDSAVLVIDTFEKPLINVPSKIYFEMLFAGFSSPRKKLKNALMKRLMLTKPVIDPIFDTLGIDHDCRAQNVTIPQWEAMTKIFFKDYLDKEIK
;
A
#
# COMPACT_ATOMS: atom_id res chain seq x y z
N MET A 1 -34.15 27.55 -0.96
CA MET A 1 -33.05 27.92 -1.89
C MET A 1 -32.21 29.13 -1.45
N SER A 2 -32.57 29.92 -0.42
CA SER A 2 -31.71 31.03 0.05
C SER A 2 -30.84 30.73 1.29
N LYS A 3 -31.16 29.71 2.10
CA LYS A 3 -30.36 29.34 3.30
C LYS A 3 -29.14 28.44 3.03
N ILE A 4 -29.08 27.78 1.86
CA ILE A 4 -27.95 26.90 1.49
C ILE A 4 -26.78 27.72 0.89
N THR A 5 -27.07 28.91 0.36
CA THR A 5 -26.08 29.77 -0.32
C THR A 5 -25.22 30.58 0.66
N GLU A 6 -25.67 30.72 1.91
CA GLU A 6 -24.99 31.50 2.95
C GLU A 6 -23.96 30.66 3.73
N GLU A 7 -24.23 29.37 3.93
CA GLU A 7 -23.28 28.41 4.53
C GLU A 7 -22.06 28.11 3.65
N VAL A 8 -22.23 28.15 2.31
CA VAL A 8 -21.13 27.95 1.36
C VAL A 8 -20.20 29.18 1.29
N LYS A 9 -20.73 30.39 1.53
CA LYS A 9 -19.91 31.61 1.58
C LYS A 9 -19.06 31.72 2.86
N ASN A 10 -19.52 31.17 3.98
CA ASN A 10 -18.76 31.21 5.24
C ASN A 10 -17.59 30.20 5.29
N LYS A 11 -17.68 29.03 4.63
CA LYS A 11 -16.57 28.07 4.54
C LYS A 11 -15.37 28.60 3.74
N ASN A 12 -15.60 29.41 2.69
CA ASN A 12 -14.51 29.98 1.87
C ASN A 12 -13.71 31.09 2.58
N LYS A 13 -14.26 31.71 3.63
CA LYS A 13 -13.56 32.73 4.44
C LYS A 13 -12.60 32.12 5.46
N VAL A 14 -12.90 30.90 5.95
CA VAL A 14 -12.03 30.13 6.84
C VAL A 14 -10.86 29.51 6.08
N VAL A 15 -11.07 29.03 4.85
CA VAL A 15 -10.01 28.47 4.00
C VAL A 15 -8.99 29.54 3.56
N LYS A 16 -9.42 30.78 3.31
CA LYS A 16 -8.49 31.89 3.00
C LYS A 16 -7.66 32.37 4.20
N LYS A 17 -8.16 32.20 5.44
CA LYS A 17 -7.42 32.57 6.67
C LYS A 17 -6.34 31.55 7.04
N ILE A 18 -6.52 30.27 6.65
CA ILE A 18 -5.53 29.20 6.83
C ILE A 18 -4.37 29.31 5.82
N LEU A 19 -4.62 29.89 4.63
CA LEU A 19 -3.59 30.11 3.61
C LEU A 19 -2.70 31.35 3.86
N ALA A 20 -3.08 32.25 4.78
CA ALA A 20 -2.31 33.45 5.11
C ALA A 20 -1.31 33.28 6.27
N ILE A 21 -1.32 32.12 6.97
CA ILE A 21 -0.45 31.85 8.13
C ILE A 21 0.80 31.03 7.74
N LYS A 22 0.90 30.56 6.49
CA LYS A 22 2.05 29.76 5.98
C LYS A 22 3.17 30.57 5.33
N LYS A 23 3.31 31.87 5.64
CA LYS A 23 4.28 32.75 4.98
C LYS A 23 5.10 33.62 5.94
N VAL A 24 5.65 33.02 7.00
CA VAL A 24 6.73 33.62 7.80
C VAL A 24 7.58 32.49 8.40
N SER A 25 8.91 32.70 8.48
CA SER A 25 9.97 31.89 9.11
C SER A 25 10.42 30.62 8.34
N GLU A 26 11.69 30.38 8.05
CA GLU A 26 12.94 31.07 8.39
C GLU A 26 14.04 30.57 7.44
N VAL A 27 14.89 31.49 6.99
CA VAL A 27 16.15 31.22 6.29
C VAL A 27 17.17 30.91 7.38
N ALA A 28 17.76 29.71 7.37
CA ALA A 28 18.89 29.38 8.23
C ALA A 28 20.07 28.96 7.35
N GLU A 29 21.11 29.78 7.42
CA GLU A 29 22.42 29.58 6.81
C GLU A 29 23.04 28.23 7.21
N VAL A 30 23.51 27.50 6.22
CA VAL A 30 24.32 26.30 6.40
C VAL A 30 25.72 26.74 6.81
N LYS A 31 26.05 26.60 8.10
CA LYS A 31 27.44 26.67 8.58
C LYS A 31 28.12 25.33 8.31
N GLU A 32 29.24 25.38 7.58
CA GLU A 32 30.19 24.28 7.43
C GLU A 32 30.63 23.78 8.81
N ILE A 33 30.30 22.53 9.12
CA ILE A 33 30.88 21.80 10.25
C ILE A 33 32.18 21.20 9.75
N LYS A 34 33.30 21.69 10.27
CA LYS A 34 34.63 21.09 10.07
C LYS A 34 34.63 19.66 10.61
N ASN A 35 34.84 18.69 9.73
CA ASN A 35 34.98 17.27 10.05
C ASN A 35 36.13 17.04 11.04
N SER A 36 35.83 16.41 12.18
CA SER A 36 36.81 15.72 13.00
C SER A 36 37.23 14.41 12.32
N SER A 37 38.53 14.14 12.35
CA SER A 37 39.25 13.07 11.63
C SER A 37 38.85 11.63 11.93
N THR A 38 37.78 11.38 12.67
CA THR A 38 37.27 10.04 13.02
C THR A 38 36.08 9.60 12.15
N ASP A 39 35.35 10.54 11.53
CA ASP A 39 34.22 10.21 10.65
C ASP A 39 34.68 9.80 9.24
N SER A 40 35.88 10.24 8.80
CA SER A 40 36.42 9.81 7.51
C SER A 40 36.73 8.33 7.47
N ASP A 41 37.20 7.78 8.58
CA ASP A 41 37.70 6.40 8.62
C ASP A 41 36.54 5.39 8.64
N VAL A 42 35.43 5.74 9.31
CA VAL A 42 34.18 4.95 9.26
C VAL A 42 33.53 5.03 7.88
N VAL A 43 33.48 6.21 7.27
CA VAL A 43 32.94 6.40 5.90
C VAL A 43 33.80 5.67 4.87
N THR A 44 35.11 5.55 5.09
CA THR A 44 36.04 4.84 4.21
C THR A 44 35.98 3.32 4.45
N GLU A 45 35.85 2.85 5.69
CA GLU A 45 35.57 1.42 5.97
C GLU A 45 34.22 0.95 5.41
N ILE A 46 33.19 1.82 5.44
CA ILE A 46 31.88 1.57 4.80
C ILE A 46 32.01 1.44 3.27
N ARG A 47 33.00 2.10 2.66
CA ARG A 47 33.27 2.00 1.22
C ARG A 47 34.05 0.74 0.83
N GLU A 48 34.88 0.21 1.73
CA GLU A 48 35.80 -0.89 1.43
C GLU A 48 35.31 -2.28 1.88
N LYS A 49 34.47 -2.37 2.93
CA LYS A 49 33.75 -3.61 3.27
C LYS A 49 32.48 -3.70 2.41
N LYS A 50 32.12 -4.90 1.92
CA LYS A 50 30.81 -5.17 1.30
C LYS A 50 29.71 -4.60 2.19
N PHE A 51 29.17 -3.44 1.81
CA PHE A 51 28.19 -2.68 2.59
C PHE A 51 26.83 -3.40 2.51
N ASP A 52 26.60 -4.34 3.42
CA ASP A 52 25.36 -5.11 3.53
C ASP A 52 24.54 -4.62 4.73
N LEU A 53 23.43 -3.94 4.43
CA LEU A 53 22.51 -3.41 5.45
C LEU A 53 21.62 -4.50 6.07
N THR A 54 21.72 -5.75 5.61
CA THR A 54 21.07 -6.90 6.25
C THR A 54 21.90 -7.51 7.37
N ASP A 55 23.21 -7.22 7.48
CA ASP A 55 24.02 -7.63 8.63
C ASP A 55 23.63 -6.81 9.89
N PRO A 56 23.29 -7.45 11.02
CA PRO A 56 22.83 -6.73 12.21
C PRO A 56 23.84 -5.77 12.83
N ARG A 57 25.16 -5.97 12.65
CA ARG A 57 26.17 -5.03 13.17
C ARG A 57 26.25 -3.82 12.25
N THR A 58 26.42 -4.04 10.95
CA THR A 58 26.43 -2.97 9.94
C THR A 58 25.17 -2.12 10.02
N LEU A 59 24.00 -2.74 10.15
CA LEU A 59 22.74 -2.03 10.32
C LEU A 59 22.74 -1.13 11.56
N ARG A 60 23.13 -1.66 12.71
CA ARG A 60 23.14 -0.89 13.97
C ARG A 60 24.11 0.28 13.92
N ASP A 61 25.30 0.08 13.36
CA ASP A 61 26.30 1.14 13.25
C ASP A 61 25.87 2.22 12.25
N PHE A 62 25.24 1.81 11.14
CA PHE A 62 24.65 2.72 10.17
C PHE A 62 23.52 3.57 10.77
N LEU A 63 22.59 2.95 11.51
CA LEU A 63 21.51 3.67 12.17
C LEU A 63 22.04 4.68 13.20
N LYS A 64 23.07 4.31 13.97
CA LYS A 64 23.73 5.21 14.94
C LYS A 64 24.40 6.39 14.26
N LEU A 65 25.17 6.15 13.19
CA LEU A 65 25.85 7.19 12.42
C LEU A 65 24.86 8.25 11.91
N HIS A 66 23.71 7.82 11.42
CA HIS A 66 22.65 8.69 10.93
C HIS A 66 21.65 9.16 12.00
N ARG A 67 21.89 8.81 13.28
CA ARG A 67 21.01 9.15 14.42
C ARG A 67 19.55 8.72 14.22
N ILE A 68 19.34 7.60 13.54
CA ILE A 68 18.02 7.05 13.29
C ILE A 68 17.61 6.14 14.45
N TRP A 69 16.44 6.43 14.99
CA TRP A 69 15.78 5.62 16.00
C TRP A 69 14.47 5.09 15.46
N THR A 70 14.15 3.83 15.77
CA THR A 70 12.90 3.21 15.34
C THR A 70 11.71 3.90 16.00
N LYS A 71 10.82 4.48 15.20
CA LYS A 71 9.62 5.17 15.70
C LYS A 71 8.43 4.23 15.65
N LYS A 72 7.95 3.80 16.82
CA LYS A 72 6.76 2.93 16.95
C LYS A 72 5.55 3.43 16.15
N LYS A 73 5.33 4.76 16.10
CA LYS A 73 4.22 5.38 15.37
C LYS A 73 4.23 5.10 13.85
N PHE A 74 5.40 4.80 13.28
CA PHE A 74 5.53 4.47 11.85
C PHE A 74 5.60 2.96 11.60
N GLY A 75 5.58 2.12 12.64
CA GLY A 75 5.62 0.66 12.50
C GLY A 75 6.89 0.13 11.84
N GLN A 76 8.01 0.82 12.01
CA GLN A 76 9.31 0.47 11.41
C GLN A 76 9.83 -0.86 11.99
N ASN A 77 9.96 -1.87 11.13
CA ASN A 77 10.68 -3.12 11.37
C ASN A 77 11.59 -3.36 10.16
N PHE A 78 12.89 -3.26 10.36
CA PHE A 78 13.88 -3.36 9.28
C PHE A 78 14.24 -4.82 9.03
N LEU A 79 14.16 -5.26 7.77
CA LEU A 79 14.54 -6.62 7.38
C LEU A 79 16.06 -6.79 7.47
N GLN A 80 16.50 -7.78 8.26
CA GLN A 80 17.91 -8.14 8.48
C GLN A 80 18.20 -9.57 7.97
N CYS A 81 17.64 -9.91 6.81
CA CYS A 81 17.78 -11.24 6.22
C CYS A 81 18.04 -11.15 4.72
N ARG A 82 19.29 -11.41 4.33
CA ARG A 82 19.76 -11.43 2.94
C ARG A 82 18.92 -12.34 2.04
N GLU A 83 18.74 -13.60 2.44
CA GLU A 83 17.99 -14.60 1.68
C GLU A 83 16.54 -14.16 1.41
N SER A 84 15.86 -13.63 2.44
CA SER A 84 14.48 -13.14 2.26
C SER A 84 14.42 -11.93 1.32
N LEU A 85 15.43 -11.07 1.37
CA LEU A 85 15.51 -9.88 0.53
C LEU A 85 15.76 -10.25 -0.93
N GLU A 86 16.71 -11.15 -1.20
CA GLU A 86 17.00 -11.65 -2.55
C GLU A 86 15.76 -12.30 -3.17
N ARG A 87 15.07 -13.16 -2.41
CA ARG A 87 13.82 -13.79 -2.87
C ARG A 87 12.70 -12.79 -3.14
N ILE A 88 12.60 -11.69 -2.39
CA ILE A 88 11.63 -10.61 -2.67
C ILE A 88 11.94 -9.93 -4.01
N VAL A 89 13.22 -9.66 -4.29
CA VAL A 89 13.65 -9.04 -5.54
C VAL A 89 13.42 -9.98 -6.72
N GLU A 90 13.74 -11.26 -6.58
CA GLU A 90 13.49 -12.31 -7.58
C GLU A 90 12.01 -12.41 -7.96
N LEU A 91 11.10 -12.41 -6.98
CA LEU A 91 9.65 -12.42 -7.22
C LEU A 91 9.16 -11.16 -7.96
N GLY A 92 9.92 -10.07 -7.90
CA GLY A 92 9.68 -8.86 -8.68
C GLY A 92 9.88 -9.07 -10.18
N GLU A 93 10.61 -10.10 -10.60
CA GLU A 93 10.91 -10.44 -12.00
C GLU A 93 11.38 -9.22 -12.79
N LEU A 94 12.28 -8.44 -12.19
CA LEU A 94 12.65 -7.11 -12.67
C LEU A 94 13.46 -7.18 -13.97
N SER A 95 13.26 -6.19 -14.84
CA SER A 95 14.10 -5.97 -16.01
C SER A 95 14.72 -4.56 -15.96
N PRO A 96 15.95 -4.37 -16.46
CA PRO A 96 16.58 -3.05 -16.48
C PRO A 96 15.70 -2.00 -17.17
N GLY A 97 15.60 -0.82 -16.55
CA GLY A 97 14.77 0.29 -17.02
C GLY A 97 13.28 0.22 -16.66
N GLU A 98 12.80 -0.87 -16.04
CA GLU A 98 11.44 -0.90 -15.48
C GLU A 98 11.27 0.10 -14.34
N ILE A 99 10.03 0.51 -14.09
CA ILE A 99 9.68 1.41 -12.99
C ILE A 99 9.18 0.57 -11.80
N VAL A 100 9.75 0.81 -10.63
CA VAL A 100 9.34 0.20 -9.36
C VAL A 100 8.91 1.29 -8.39
N VAL A 101 7.73 1.13 -7.79
CA VAL A 101 7.28 1.93 -6.66
C VAL A 101 7.57 1.16 -5.37
N GLU A 102 8.35 1.77 -4.48
CA GLU A 102 8.64 1.26 -3.15
C GLU A 102 7.99 2.15 -2.10
N VAL A 103 7.26 1.57 -1.15
CA VAL A 103 6.63 2.31 -0.04
C VAL A 103 7.32 1.96 1.26
N GLY A 104 7.76 2.97 1.99
CA GLY A 104 8.52 2.82 3.23
C GLY A 104 9.93 2.28 2.98
N PRO A 105 10.75 2.92 2.13
CA PRO A 105 12.13 2.50 1.89
C PRO A 105 13.00 2.51 3.16
N GLY A 106 12.60 3.29 4.18
CA GLY A 106 13.35 3.45 5.41
C GLY A 106 14.75 3.97 5.10
N HIS A 107 15.76 3.19 5.48
CA HIS A 107 17.17 3.53 5.27
C HIS A 107 17.79 2.81 4.06
N GLY A 108 16.97 2.26 3.14
CA GLY A 108 17.40 1.83 1.81
C GLY A 108 17.80 0.37 1.66
N VAL A 109 17.46 -0.54 2.57
CA VAL A 109 17.80 -1.97 2.43
C VAL A 109 17.25 -2.56 1.14
N LEU A 110 15.94 -2.45 0.94
CA LEU A 110 15.28 -2.98 -0.26
C LEU A 110 15.56 -2.11 -1.47
N THR A 111 15.51 -0.78 -1.31
CA THR A 111 15.83 0.19 -2.36
C THR A 111 17.15 -0.13 -3.07
N ARG A 112 18.21 -0.47 -2.32
CA ARG A 112 19.53 -0.78 -2.89
C ARG A 112 19.53 -2.04 -3.75
N GLU A 113 18.85 -3.09 -3.33
CA GLU A 113 18.79 -4.32 -4.12
C GLU A 113 17.92 -4.13 -5.36
N LEU A 114 16.82 -3.37 -5.26
CA LEU A 114 16.03 -2.98 -6.44
C LEU A 114 16.87 -2.19 -7.45
N LEU A 115 17.65 -1.21 -6.99
CA LEU A 115 18.49 -0.38 -7.85
C LEU A 115 19.66 -1.16 -8.49
N GLN A 116 20.11 -2.26 -7.87
CA GLN A 116 21.13 -3.15 -8.45
C GLN A 116 20.62 -3.86 -9.71
N GLU A 117 19.32 -4.13 -9.81
CA GLU A 117 18.68 -4.72 -11.00
C GLU A 117 18.57 -3.73 -12.18
N GLY A 118 19.04 -2.49 -12.03
CA GLY A 118 19.04 -1.48 -13.10
C GLY A 118 17.67 -0.85 -13.36
N VAL A 119 16.71 -0.99 -12.44
CA VAL A 119 15.39 -0.36 -12.50
C VAL A 119 15.43 1.12 -12.12
N ILE A 120 14.30 1.82 -12.30
CA ILE A 120 14.04 3.16 -11.81
C ILE A 120 13.11 3.04 -10.60
N VAL A 121 13.56 3.47 -9.43
CA VAL A 121 12.79 3.37 -8.19
C VAL A 121 12.14 4.72 -7.85
N HIS A 122 10.83 4.71 -7.63
CA HIS A 122 10.07 5.78 -6.99
C HIS A 122 9.76 5.37 -5.56
N ALA A 123 10.51 5.91 -4.61
CA ALA A 123 10.37 5.59 -3.20
C ALA A 123 9.45 6.61 -2.50
N VAL A 124 8.51 6.13 -1.69
CA VAL A 124 7.56 6.96 -0.94
C VAL A 124 7.81 6.76 0.55
N GLU A 125 8.28 7.82 1.22
CA GLU A 125 8.66 7.76 2.64
C GLU A 125 7.96 8.86 3.43
N ILE A 126 7.36 8.51 4.56
CA ILE A 126 6.66 9.46 5.42
C ILE A 126 7.61 10.13 6.43
N ASP A 127 8.65 9.43 6.86
CA ASP A 127 9.58 9.91 7.88
C ASP A 127 10.74 10.70 7.27
N PRO A 128 10.79 12.04 7.41
CA PRO A 128 11.88 12.82 6.84
C PRO A 128 13.24 12.49 7.48
N ASP A 129 13.26 11.97 8.71
CA ASP A 129 14.50 11.73 9.45
C ASP A 129 15.32 10.54 8.89
N VAL A 130 14.69 9.65 8.11
CA VAL A 130 15.40 8.51 7.48
C VAL A 130 15.99 8.87 6.11
N LEU A 131 15.56 9.98 5.51
CA LEU A 131 15.98 10.40 4.16
C LEU A 131 17.49 10.63 4.02
N PRO A 132 18.21 11.21 5.00
CA PRO A 132 19.66 11.34 4.91
C PRO A 132 20.37 9.97 4.81
N ALA A 133 19.90 8.97 5.55
CA ALA A 133 20.45 7.62 5.49
C ALA A 133 20.09 6.91 4.20
N LEU A 134 18.84 7.04 3.73
CA LEU A 134 18.44 6.55 2.41
C LEU A 134 19.39 7.09 1.33
N SER A 135 19.54 8.42 1.27
CA SER A 135 20.42 9.11 0.33
C SER A 135 21.86 8.64 0.39
N ALA A 136 22.43 8.47 1.59
CA ALA A 136 23.79 7.95 1.78
C ALA A 136 23.94 6.52 1.27
N SER A 137 22.96 5.65 1.58
CA SER A 137 22.99 4.24 1.21
C SER A 137 22.79 3.99 -0.29
N THR A 138 22.13 4.92 -1.00
CA THR A 138 21.79 4.79 -2.43
C THR A 138 22.53 5.80 -3.32
N GLN A 139 23.56 6.48 -2.80
CA GLN A 139 24.21 7.61 -3.48
C GLN A 139 24.67 7.29 -4.92
N GLN A 140 25.18 6.07 -5.15
CA GLN A 140 25.68 5.65 -6.46
C GLN A 140 24.59 5.50 -7.54
N TRP A 141 23.32 5.39 -7.15
CA TRP A 141 22.17 5.26 -8.06
C TRP A 141 21.27 6.49 -8.07
N LYS A 142 21.78 7.67 -7.68
CA LYS A 142 20.98 8.91 -7.58
C LYS A 142 20.17 9.24 -8.85
N LYS A 143 20.62 8.81 -10.03
CA LYS A 143 19.90 9.03 -11.30
C LYS A 143 18.68 8.11 -11.49
N ASN A 144 18.65 6.98 -10.79
CA ASN A 144 17.63 5.95 -10.88
C ASN A 144 16.66 5.96 -9.68
N LEU A 145 16.83 6.90 -8.74
CA LEU A 145 16.01 7.00 -7.53
C LEU A 145 15.32 8.37 -7.46
N THR A 146 14.00 8.35 -7.37
CA THR A 146 13.17 9.50 -6.99
C THR A 146 12.57 9.22 -5.62
N VAL A 147 12.57 10.22 -4.73
CA VAL A 147 12.01 10.07 -3.38
C VAL A 147 10.93 11.12 -3.12
N ASP A 148 9.71 10.65 -2.85
CA ASP A 148 8.57 11.46 -2.46
C ASP A 148 8.38 11.39 -0.94
N ASN A 149 8.69 12.49 -0.24
CA ASN A 149 8.45 12.57 1.20
C ASN A 149 6.98 12.92 1.50
N CYS A 150 6.10 11.92 1.48
CA CYS A 150 4.68 12.10 1.71
C CYS A 150 4.00 10.86 2.29
N HIS A 151 2.74 11.01 2.70
CA HIS A 151 1.91 9.87 3.06
C HIS A 151 1.49 9.11 1.79
N VAL A 152 1.69 7.79 1.74
CA VAL A 152 1.42 6.95 0.56
C VAL A 152 0.02 7.10 -0.04
N LEU A 153 -1.01 7.33 0.80
CA LEU A 153 -2.37 7.55 0.31
C LEU A 153 -2.53 8.83 -0.54
N ASN A 154 -1.63 9.80 -0.37
CA ASN A 154 -1.57 11.04 -1.16
C ASN A 154 -0.61 10.94 -2.36
N PHE A 155 0.13 9.82 -2.48
CA PHE A 155 1.04 9.60 -3.59
C PHE A 155 0.26 9.35 -4.89
N ASN A 156 0.78 9.90 -5.98
CA ASN A 156 0.29 9.66 -7.33
C ASN A 156 1.27 8.75 -8.06
N PRO A 157 0.87 7.52 -8.40
CA PRO A 157 1.75 6.59 -9.07
C PRO A 157 2.26 7.11 -10.42
N PRO A 158 3.44 6.66 -10.87
CA PRO A 158 3.99 7.05 -12.16
C PRO A 158 3.05 6.63 -13.28
N LYS A 159 3.15 7.30 -14.43
CA LYS A 159 2.44 6.91 -15.65
C LYS A 159 3.12 5.68 -16.28
N GLY A 160 2.35 4.88 -17.02
CA GLY A 160 2.85 3.69 -17.70
C GLY A 160 2.93 2.47 -16.80
N LYS A 161 3.59 1.41 -17.28
CA LYS A 161 3.74 0.15 -16.52
C LYS A 161 4.76 0.33 -15.39
N TYR A 162 4.38 -0.10 -14.19
CA TYR A 162 5.26 -0.12 -13.04
C TYR A 162 4.91 -1.33 -12.15
N LYS A 163 5.87 -1.75 -11.33
CA LYS A 163 5.69 -2.76 -10.29
C LYS A 163 5.68 -2.11 -8.92
N PHE A 164 5.00 -2.73 -7.96
CA PHE A 164 4.98 -2.28 -6.57
C PHE A 164 5.75 -3.30 -5.72
N ILE A 165 6.88 -2.92 -5.13
CA ILE A 165 7.69 -3.83 -4.31
C ILE A 165 8.01 -3.13 -3.01
N ALA A 166 7.51 -3.64 -1.87
CA ALA A 166 7.63 -2.92 -0.62
C ALA A 166 7.59 -3.82 0.63
N ASN A 167 8.40 -3.42 1.62
CA ASN A 167 8.26 -3.88 3.00
C ASN A 167 7.40 -2.86 3.77
N ILE A 168 6.08 -3.08 3.78
CA ILE A 168 5.15 -2.08 4.26
C ILE A 168 4.90 -2.16 5.78
N PRO A 169 4.65 -1.02 6.45
CA PRO A 169 4.11 -1.03 7.81
C PRO A 169 2.78 -1.78 7.86
N TYR A 170 2.62 -2.71 8.79
CA TYR A 170 1.49 -3.66 8.81
C TYR A 170 0.10 -3.01 8.79
N HIS A 171 -0.06 -1.91 9.53
CA HIS A 171 -1.31 -1.15 9.61
C HIS A 171 -1.72 -0.50 8.28
N LEU A 172 -0.79 -0.37 7.32
CA LEU A 172 -1.03 0.21 6.00
C LEU A 172 -1.38 -0.82 4.93
N THR A 173 -1.38 -2.13 5.23
CA THR A 173 -1.64 -3.18 4.22
C THR A 173 -2.96 -2.98 3.48
N SER A 174 -4.08 -2.94 4.21
CA SER A 174 -5.40 -2.76 3.57
C SER A 174 -5.56 -1.37 2.92
N PRO A 175 -5.13 -0.25 3.54
CA PRO A 175 -5.14 1.06 2.89
C PRO A 175 -4.32 1.12 1.59
N ILE A 176 -3.14 0.50 1.54
CA ILE A 176 -2.28 0.47 0.34
C ILE A 176 -2.96 -0.36 -0.75
N LEU A 177 -3.43 -1.57 -0.44
CA LEU A 177 -4.13 -2.40 -1.43
C LEU A 177 -5.37 -1.67 -1.99
N ARG A 178 -6.14 -0.99 -1.14
CA ARG A 178 -7.25 -0.14 -1.59
C ARG A 178 -6.76 1.01 -2.48
N LYS A 179 -5.73 1.75 -2.08
CA LYS A 179 -5.21 2.87 -2.86
C LYS A 179 -4.75 2.42 -4.27
N PHE A 180 -3.96 1.36 -4.35
CA PHE A 180 -3.31 0.94 -5.61
C PHE A 180 -4.20 0.08 -6.51
N LEU A 181 -5.11 -0.73 -5.95
CA LEU A 181 -6.01 -1.57 -6.75
C LEU A 181 -7.37 -0.91 -7.05
N ILE A 182 -7.80 0.06 -6.23
CA ILE A 182 -9.16 0.62 -6.30
C ILE A 182 -9.14 2.10 -6.66
N ASP A 183 -8.49 2.91 -5.83
CA ASP A 183 -8.59 4.37 -5.93
C ASP A 183 -7.73 4.93 -7.07
N THR A 184 -6.73 4.16 -7.54
CA THR A 184 -5.83 4.57 -8.61
C THR A 184 -6.26 3.97 -9.95
N GLU A 185 -6.34 4.81 -10.98
CA GLU A 185 -6.59 4.38 -12.36
C GLU A 185 -5.45 3.51 -12.89
N ASN A 186 -4.21 4.02 -12.85
CA ASN A 186 -3.01 3.30 -13.28
C ASN A 186 -2.52 2.32 -12.21
N LYS A 187 -2.85 1.04 -12.38
CA LYS A 187 -2.53 -0.03 -11.43
C LYS A 187 -1.12 -0.59 -11.69
N PRO A 188 -0.42 -1.06 -10.65
CA PRO A 188 0.84 -1.77 -10.85
C PRO A 188 0.56 -3.08 -11.59
N THR A 189 1.50 -3.52 -12.43
CA THR A 189 1.39 -4.81 -13.15
C THR A 189 1.61 -6.01 -12.23
N LYS A 190 2.41 -5.80 -11.17
CA LYS A 190 2.70 -6.79 -10.13
C LYS A 190 2.90 -6.09 -8.80
N LEU A 191 2.40 -6.69 -7.72
CA LEU A 191 2.70 -6.28 -6.35
C LEU A 191 3.45 -7.40 -5.63
N VAL A 192 4.57 -7.07 -5.00
CA VAL A 192 5.33 -7.95 -4.09
C VAL A 192 5.45 -7.23 -2.75
N MET A 193 4.75 -7.76 -1.75
CA MET A 193 4.57 -7.05 -0.48
C MET A 193 4.92 -7.95 0.69
N LEU A 194 5.79 -7.48 1.59
CA LEU A 194 5.93 -8.09 2.90
C LEU A 194 4.81 -7.58 3.82
N VAL A 195 3.97 -8.48 4.29
CA VAL A 195 2.80 -8.18 5.15
C VAL A 195 2.80 -9.09 6.37
N GLN A 196 1.84 -8.92 7.28
CA GLN A 196 1.63 -9.90 8.37
C GLN A 196 1.18 -11.24 7.77
N LYS A 197 1.68 -12.34 8.33
CA LYS A 197 1.37 -13.71 7.86
C LYS A 197 -0.14 -13.96 7.74
N GLU A 198 -0.91 -13.63 8.78
CA GLU A 198 -2.37 -13.80 8.78
C GLU A 198 -3.05 -13.04 7.63
N VAL A 199 -2.54 -11.85 7.28
CA VAL A 199 -3.10 -11.05 6.19
C VAL A 199 -2.82 -11.71 4.84
N ALA A 200 -1.60 -12.20 4.61
CA ALA A 200 -1.27 -12.95 3.40
C ALA A 200 -2.12 -14.24 3.27
N GLU A 201 -2.25 -15.01 4.35
CA GLU A 201 -3.08 -16.22 4.39
C GLU A 201 -4.56 -15.92 4.09
N LYS A 202 -5.09 -14.86 4.68
CA LYS A 202 -6.47 -14.42 4.48
C LYS A 202 -6.76 -13.97 3.04
N ILE A 203 -5.75 -13.48 2.32
CA ILE A 203 -5.89 -13.05 0.93
C ILE A 203 -5.71 -14.23 -0.03
N ALA A 204 -4.66 -15.04 0.15
CA ALA A 204 -4.20 -16.02 -0.83
C ALA A 204 -4.55 -17.48 -0.51
N CYS A 205 -4.72 -17.86 0.76
CA CYS A 205 -4.77 -19.26 1.19
C CYS A 205 -6.17 -19.77 1.58
N ASN A 206 -7.22 -18.94 1.50
CA ASN A 206 -8.57 -19.34 1.90
C ASN A 206 -9.52 -19.38 0.69
N PRO A 207 -9.61 -20.52 -0.01
CA PRO A 207 -10.48 -20.63 -1.20
C PRO A 207 -11.97 -20.74 -0.84
N GLU A 208 -12.32 -21.16 0.38
CA GLU A 208 -13.71 -21.44 0.75
C GLU A 208 -14.48 -20.22 1.27
N LYS A 209 -13.77 -19.23 1.85
CA LYS A 209 -14.39 -18.08 2.49
C LYS A 209 -13.60 -16.82 2.21
N ASP A 210 -14.08 -16.05 1.25
CA ASP A 210 -13.44 -14.80 0.90
C ASP A 210 -13.72 -13.71 1.94
N SER A 211 -12.66 -13.09 2.44
CA SER A 211 -12.80 -11.83 3.17
C SER A 211 -12.99 -10.67 2.20
N LEU A 212 -13.53 -9.54 2.67
CA LEU A 212 -13.62 -8.31 1.89
C LEU A 212 -12.30 -7.98 1.17
N LEU A 213 -11.18 -8.06 1.89
CA LEU A 213 -9.86 -7.79 1.34
C LEU A 213 -9.43 -8.82 0.28
N SER A 214 -9.79 -10.10 0.46
CA SER A 214 -9.50 -11.13 -0.54
C SER A 214 -10.30 -10.89 -1.82
N ILE A 215 -11.60 -10.59 -1.73
CA ILE A 215 -12.42 -10.24 -2.91
C ILE A 215 -11.86 -9.00 -3.60
N MET A 216 -11.46 -7.97 -2.83
CA MET A 216 -10.83 -6.77 -3.38
C MET A 216 -9.59 -7.11 -4.20
N VAL A 217 -8.71 -7.97 -3.69
CA VAL A 217 -7.49 -8.35 -4.41
C VAL A 217 -7.80 -9.25 -5.61
N LYS A 218 -8.59 -10.31 -5.41
CA LYS A 218 -8.96 -11.29 -6.45
C LYS A 218 -9.73 -10.68 -7.62
N THR A 219 -10.41 -9.55 -7.40
CA THR A 219 -11.09 -8.80 -8.48
C THR A 219 -10.09 -8.18 -9.46
N PHE A 220 -8.88 -7.84 -9.00
CA PHE A 220 -7.88 -7.10 -9.77
C PHE A 220 -6.64 -7.93 -10.13
N GLY A 221 -6.42 -9.08 -9.49
CA GLY A 221 -5.27 -9.91 -9.78
C GLY A 221 -5.32 -11.27 -9.11
N THR A 222 -4.28 -12.07 -9.34
CA THR A 222 -4.13 -13.39 -8.73
C THR A 222 -3.18 -13.31 -7.54
N PRO A 223 -3.67 -13.40 -6.29
CA PRO A 223 -2.80 -13.41 -5.12
C PRO A 223 -2.14 -14.78 -4.92
N SER A 224 -0.87 -14.78 -4.52
CA SER A 224 -0.14 -15.97 -4.10
C SER A 224 0.64 -15.72 -2.81
N TYR A 225 0.66 -16.73 -1.94
CA TYR A 225 1.49 -16.77 -0.74
C TYR A 225 2.85 -17.32 -1.14
N ALA A 226 3.88 -16.48 -1.20
CA ALA A 226 5.19 -16.92 -1.68
C ALA A 226 5.98 -17.66 -0.58
N PHE A 227 6.20 -17.02 0.57
CA PHE A 227 6.87 -17.64 1.72
C PHE A 227 6.67 -16.85 3.02
N THR A 228 6.93 -17.52 4.15
CA THR A 228 6.96 -16.91 5.50
C THR A 228 8.32 -16.31 5.79
N VAL A 229 8.35 -15.13 6.43
CA VAL A 229 9.55 -14.53 7.03
C VAL A 229 9.32 -14.42 8.53
N THR A 230 10.11 -15.13 9.31
CA THR A 230 9.95 -15.20 10.77
C THR A 230 10.33 -13.89 11.45
N ALA A 231 9.71 -13.59 12.60
CA ALA A 231 9.89 -12.31 13.30
C ALA A 231 11.35 -12.00 13.71
N ASP A 232 12.19 -13.02 13.94
CA ASP A 232 13.62 -12.84 14.28
C ASP A 232 14.44 -12.21 13.14
N LYS A 233 13.91 -12.23 11.91
CA LYS A 233 14.54 -11.60 10.73
C LYS A 233 14.35 -10.09 10.65
N PHE A 234 13.83 -9.45 11.69
CA PHE A 234 13.59 -8.01 11.72
C PHE A 234 14.23 -7.33 12.92
N PHE A 235 14.53 -6.05 12.76
CA PHE A 235 14.95 -5.15 13.83
C PHE A 235 14.11 -3.86 13.86
N PRO A 236 13.39 -3.56 14.96
CA PRO A 236 13.06 -4.48 16.04
C PRO A 236 12.22 -5.67 15.53
N ALA A 237 12.23 -6.77 16.27
CA ALA A 237 11.39 -7.92 15.94
C ALA A 237 9.90 -7.58 16.14
N PRO A 238 9.03 -7.84 15.14
CA PRO A 238 7.59 -7.73 15.30
C PRO A 238 7.05 -8.81 16.26
N LYS A 239 5.79 -8.65 16.68
CA LYS A 239 5.11 -9.62 17.56
C LYS A 239 4.60 -10.88 16.84
N VAL A 240 4.60 -10.85 15.51
CA VAL A 240 4.02 -11.88 14.65
C VAL A 240 4.92 -12.07 13.45
N ASP A 241 4.85 -13.23 12.82
CA ASP A 241 5.56 -13.49 11.58
C ASP A 241 5.00 -12.67 10.41
N SER A 242 5.89 -12.43 9.45
CA SER A 242 5.56 -11.84 8.16
C SER A 242 5.43 -12.89 7.07
N ALA A 243 4.85 -12.50 5.95
CA ALA A 243 4.83 -13.29 4.74
C ALA A 243 4.93 -12.40 3.51
N VAL A 244 5.53 -12.92 2.44
CA VAL A 244 5.55 -12.27 1.14
C VAL A 244 4.29 -12.65 0.38
N LEU A 245 3.45 -11.64 0.13
CA LEU A 245 2.27 -11.72 -0.72
C LEU A 245 2.63 -11.18 -2.11
N VAL A 246 2.40 -11.99 -3.14
CA VAL A 246 2.52 -11.57 -4.53
C VAL A 246 1.13 -11.45 -5.14
N ILE A 247 0.92 -10.43 -5.97
CA ILE A 247 -0.32 -10.23 -6.71
C ILE A 247 0.04 -9.90 -8.15
N ASP A 248 -0.29 -10.81 -9.07
CA ASP A 248 -0.21 -10.56 -10.51
C ASP A 248 -1.48 -9.86 -10.96
N THR A 249 -1.38 -8.58 -11.35
CA THR A 249 -2.54 -7.76 -11.69
C THR A 249 -3.02 -8.07 -13.10
N PHE A 250 -4.34 -8.18 -13.28
CA PHE A 250 -4.94 -8.33 -14.59
C PHE A 250 -4.89 -7.02 -15.39
N GLU A 251 -4.78 -7.11 -16.72
CA GLU A 251 -4.90 -5.93 -17.59
C GLU A 251 -6.27 -5.25 -17.47
N LYS A 252 -7.31 -6.06 -17.23
CA LYS A 252 -8.68 -5.60 -16.93
C LYS A 252 -9.20 -6.37 -15.72
N PRO A 253 -9.88 -5.70 -14.77
CA PRO A 253 -10.43 -6.39 -13.61
C PRO A 253 -11.50 -7.42 -14.04
N LEU A 254 -11.80 -8.38 -13.15
CA LEU A 254 -12.83 -9.41 -13.38
C LEU A 254 -14.27 -8.87 -13.38
N ILE A 255 -14.43 -7.55 -13.32
CA ILE A 255 -15.72 -6.86 -13.30
C ILE A 255 -15.78 -5.86 -14.44
N ASN A 256 -16.98 -5.68 -14.99
CA ASN A 256 -17.28 -4.68 -16.02
C ASN A 256 -18.24 -3.62 -15.48
N VAL A 257 -17.91 -3.09 -14.31
CA VAL A 257 -18.58 -1.94 -13.67
C VAL A 257 -17.52 -1.02 -13.05
N PRO A 258 -17.78 0.27 -12.86
CA PRO A 258 -16.83 1.17 -12.20
C PRO A 258 -16.43 0.62 -10.83
N SER A 259 -15.12 0.51 -10.59
CA SER A 259 -14.58 -0.14 -9.38
C SER A 259 -15.15 0.48 -8.11
N LYS A 260 -15.29 1.80 -8.08
CA LYS A 260 -15.82 2.53 -6.93
C LYS A 260 -17.21 2.03 -6.48
N ILE A 261 -18.16 1.87 -7.40
CA ILE A 261 -19.51 1.41 -7.04
C ILE A 261 -19.54 -0.06 -6.64
N TYR A 262 -18.70 -0.89 -7.27
CA TYR A 262 -18.55 -2.30 -6.91
C TYR A 262 -18.04 -2.43 -5.47
N PHE A 263 -17.08 -1.58 -5.08
CA PHE A 263 -16.59 -1.60 -3.71
C PHE A 263 -17.58 -1.05 -2.70
N GLU A 264 -18.38 -0.04 -3.03
CA GLU A 264 -19.48 0.38 -2.16
C GLU A 264 -20.48 -0.77 -1.90
N MET A 265 -20.77 -1.57 -2.93
CA MET A 265 -21.60 -2.77 -2.79
C MET A 265 -20.95 -3.81 -1.87
N LEU A 266 -19.65 -4.09 -2.05
CA LEU A 266 -18.90 -4.99 -1.16
C LEU A 266 -18.87 -4.48 0.28
N PHE A 267 -18.58 -3.20 0.51
CA PHE A 267 -18.58 -2.60 1.85
C PHE A 267 -19.96 -2.71 2.50
N ALA A 268 -21.04 -2.57 1.72
CA ALA A 268 -22.38 -2.75 2.24
C ALA A 268 -22.65 -4.19 2.68
N GLY A 269 -22.24 -5.16 1.87
CA GLY A 269 -22.38 -6.58 2.18
C GLY A 269 -21.57 -7.04 3.39
N PHE A 270 -20.34 -6.55 3.53
CA PHE A 270 -19.45 -6.88 4.64
C PHE A 270 -19.65 -6.00 5.88
N SER A 271 -20.65 -5.10 5.90
CA SER A 271 -20.93 -4.21 7.03
C SER A 271 -21.33 -4.93 8.33
N SER A 272 -21.75 -6.20 8.24
CA SER A 272 -22.10 -7.05 9.38
C SER A 272 -21.65 -8.50 9.15
N PRO A 273 -20.33 -8.82 9.29
CA PRO A 273 -19.75 -10.10 8.85
C PRO A 273 -20.34 -11.36 9.49
N ARG A 274 -21.00 -11.21 10.65
CA ARG A 274 -21.64 -12.32 11.39
C ARG A 274 -23.11 -12.53 11.03
N LYS A 275 -23.70 -11.69 10.18
CA LYS A 275 -25.12 -11.76 9.77
C LYS A 275 -25.24 -12.32 8.34
N LYS A 276 -26.42 -12.85 8.01
CA LYS A 276 -26.80 -13.22 6.63
C LYS A 276 -26.65 -12.00 5.72
N LEU A 277 -26.16 -12.19 4.50
CA LEU A 277 -25.87 -11.09 3.57
C LEU A 277 -27.10 -10.20 3.36
N LYS A 278 -28.27 -10.80 3.15
CA LYS A 278 -29.52 -10.05 2.97
C LYS A 278 -29.79 -9.05 4.09
N ASN A 279 -29.54 -9.43 5.35
CA ASN A 279 -29.77 -8.55 6.50
C ASN A 279 -28.75 -7.40 6.54
N ALA A 280 -27.51 -7.64 6.14
CA ALA A 280 -26.48 -6.61 6.04
C ALA A 280 -26.85 -5.57 4.96
N LEU A 281 -27.26 -6.06 3.78
CA LEU A 281 -27.67 -5.20 2.66
C LEU A 281 -28.96 -4.43 2.97
N MET A 282 -29.99 -5.08 3.49
CA MET A 282 -31.23 -4.41 3.90
C MET A 282 -30.96 -3.27 4.89
N LYS A 283 -30.11 -3.52 5.90
CA LYS A 283 -29.75 -2.49 6.88
C LYS A 283 -28.95 -1.34 6.26
N ARG A 284 -27.95 -1.65 5.43
CA ARG A 284 -27.03 -0.63 4.90
C ARG A 284 -27.65 0.19 3.76
N LEU A 285 -28.43 -0.45 2.90
CA LEU A 285 -29.04 0.15 1.71
C LEU A 285 -30.52 0.52 1.92
N MET A 286 -31.03 0.37 3.16
CA MET A 286 -32.42 0.67 3.53
C MET A 286 -33.45 -0.10 2.67
N LEU A 287 -33.16 -1.36 2.36
CA LEU A 287 -34.00 -2.22 1.52
C LEU A 287 -34.97 -3.07 2.35
N THR A 288 -36.05 -3.51 1.71
CA THR A 288 -37.05 -4.42 2.29
C THR A 288 -36.95 -5.82 1.70
N LYS A 289 -37.50 -6.83 2.39
CA LYS A 289 -37.51 -8.23 1.90
C LYS A 289 -38.11 -8.37 0.49
N PRO A 290 -39.27 -7.76 0.17
CA PRO A 290 -39.85 -7.86 -1.17
C PRO A 290 -38.97 -7.32 -2.30
N VAL A 291 -37.97 -6.48 -1.98
CA VAL A 291 -37.01 -5.95 -2.94
C VAL A 291 -35.80 -6.88 -3.11
N ILE A 292 -35.24 -7.39 -2.01
CA ILE A 292 -33.99 -8.16 -2.04
C ILE A 292 -34.18 -9.64 -2.38
N ASP A 293 -35.30 -10.24 -1.96
CA ASP A 293 -35.54 -11.68 -2.15
C ASP A 293 -35.58 -12.07 -3.65
N PRO A 294 -36.29 -11.34 -4.54
CA PRO A 294 -36.28 -11.65 -5.98
C PRO A 294 -34.90 -11.52 -6.64
N ILE A 295 -34.06 -10.61 -6.13
CA ILE A 295 -32.69 -10.41 -6.63
C ILE A 295 -31.84 -11.64 -6.28
N PHE A 296 -31.95 -12.14 -5.05
CA PHE A 296 -31.23 -13.33 -4.60
C PHE A 296 -31.66 -14.56 -5.41
N ASP A 297 -32.96 -14.74 -5.62
CA ASP A 297 -33.51 -15.84 -6.43
C ASP A 297 -32.98 -15.78 -7.88
N THR A 298 -33.02 -14.60 -8.50
CA THR A 298 -32.55 -14.39 -9.88
C THR A 298 -31.05 -14.68 -10.03
N LEU A 299 -30.25 -14.35 -9.02
CA LEU A 299 -28.79 -14.53 -9.04
C LEU A 299 -28.32 -15.89 -8.49
N GLY A 300 -29.26 -16.77 -8.10
CA GLY A 300 -28.94 -18.05 -7.47
C GLY A 300 -28.14 -17.90 -6.17
N ILE A 301 -28.37 -16.83 -5.42
CA ILE A 301 -27.71 -16.58 -4.14
C ILE A 301 -28.56 -17.18 -3.02
N ASP A 302 -27.99 -18.07 -2.22
CA ASP A 302 -28.67 -18.61 -1.04
C ASP A 302 -29.05 -17.47 -0.07
N HIS A 303 -30.33 -17.42 0.29
CA HIS A 303 -30.93 -16.47 1.23
C HIS A 303 -30.30 -16.47 2.62
N ASP A 304 -29.61 -17.55 2.97
CA ASP A 304 -28.93 -17.74 4.24
C ASP A 304 -27.42 -17.59 4.15
N CYS A 305 -26.89 -17.32 2.94
CA CYS A 305 -25.47 -17.09 2.73
C CYS A 305 -24.95 -15.86 3.49
N ARG A 306 -23.65 -15.84 3.71
CA ARG A 306 -22.90 -14.69 4.21
C ARG A 306 -22.11 -14.07 3.06
N ALA A 307 -21.69 -12.82 3.24
CA ALA A 307 -20.97 -12.07 2.20
C ALA A 307 -19.73 -12.83 1.65
N GLN A 308 -19.01 -13.54 2.51
CA GLN A 308 -17.84 -14.36 2.18
C GLN A 308 -18.11 -15.57 1.27
N ASN A 309 -19.39 -15.93 1.07
CA ASN A 309 -19.81 -17.07 0.24
C ASN A 309 -20.30 -16.63 -1.15
N VAL A 310 -20.32 -15.32 -1.43
CA VAL A 310 -20.80 -14.77 -2.69
C VAL A 310 -19.63 -14.56 -3.64
N THR A 311 -19.78 -15.08 -4.86
CA THR A 311 -18.73 -15.04 -5.90
C THR A 311 -18.58 -13.64 -6.50
N ILE A 312 -17.43 -13.34 -7.10
CA ILE A 312 -17.16 -12.07 -7.80
C ILE A 312 -18.24 -11.76 -8.87
N PRO A 313 -18.64 -12.71 -9.75
CA PRO A 313 -19.72 -12.46 -10.71
C PRO A 313 -21.07 -12.14 -10.06
N GLN A 314 -21.41 -12.79 -8.94
CA GLN A 314 -22.64 -12.48 -8.19
C GLN A 314 -22.57 -11.08 -7.56
N TRP A 315 -21.42 -10.68 -7.01
CA TRP A 315 -21.21 -9.31 -6.52
C TRP A 315 -21.38 -8.29 -7.64
N GLU A 316 -20.78 -8.54 -8.81
CA GLU A 316 -20.90 -7.66 -9.97
C GLU A 316 -22.36 -7.54 -10.42
N ALA A 317 -23.08 -8.67 -10.51
CA ALA A 317 -24.48 -8.68 -10.90
C ALA A 317 -25.36 -7.91 -9.92
N MET A 318 -25.14 -8.06 -8.60
CA MET A 318 -25.82 -7.23 -7.61
C MET A 318 -25.49 -5.74 -7.79
N THR A 319 -24.23 -5.37 -8.03
CA THR A 319 -23.86 -3.97 -8.29
C THR A 319 -24.62 -3.40 -9.48
N LYS A 320 -24.73 -4.15 -10.60
CA LYS A 320 -25.50 -3.72 -11.78
C LYS A 320 -26.97 -3.48 -11.46
N ILE A 321 -27.57 -4.32 -10.62
CA ILE A 321 -28.99 -4.20 -10.24
C ILE A 321 -29.20 -3.00 -9.30
N PHE A 322 -28.42 -2.89 -8.22
CA PHE A 322 -28.61 -1.86 -7.20
C PHE A 322 -28.18 -0.46 -7.63
N PHE A 323 -27.26 -0.35 -8.59
CA PHE A 323 -26.72 0.92 -9.06
C PHE A 323 -27.04 1.19 -10.54
N LYS A 324 -28.08 0.55 -11.09
CA LYS A 324 -28.49 0.72 -12.50
C LYS A 324 -28.67 2.18 -12.89
N ASP A 325 -29.43 2.95 -12.10
CA ASP A 325 -29.67 4.37 -12.36
C ASP A 325 -28.41 5.24 -12.30
N TYR A 326 -27.39 4.79 -11.57
CA TYR A 326 -26.08 5.44 -11.53
C TYR A 326 -25.27 5.09 -12.78
N LEU A 327 -25.26 3.82 -13.17
CA LEU A 327 -24.58 3.32 -14.36
C LEU A 327 -25.13 3.93 -15.66
N ASP A 328 -26.45 4.04 -15.77
CA ASP A 328 -27.13 4.60 -16.96
C ASP A 328 -26.84 6.11 -17.16
N LYS A 329 -26.34 6.81 -16.13
CA LYS A 329 -25.95 8.23 -16.19
C LYS A 329 -24.49 8.46 -16.57
N GLU A 330 -23.59 7.51 -16.31
CA GLU A 330 -22.18 7.63 -16.72
C GLU A 330 -21.92 7.13 -18.15
N ILE A 331 -22.85 6.35 -18.72
CA ILE A 331 -22.75 5.85 -20.10
C ILE A 331 -23.27 6.88 -21.14
N LYS A 332 -23.93 7.96 -20.69
CA LYS A 332 -24.41 9.06 -21.55
C LYS A 332 -23.44 10.25 -21.54
#